data_AF-A0A2A2I486-F1
#
_entry.id   AF-A0A2A2I486-F1
#
_cell.length_a   1.000
_cell.length_b   1.000
_cell.length_c   1.000
_cell.angle_alpha   90.00
_cell.angle_beta   90.00
_cell.angle_gamma   90.00
#
_symmetry.space_group_name_H-M   'P 1'
#
loop_
_entity.id
_entity.type
_entity.pdbx_description
1 polymer ?
#
loop_
_entity_poly.entity_id
_entity_poly.type
_entity_poly.pdbx_seq_one_letter_code
_entity_poly.pdbx_strand_id
1 'polypeptide(L)'
;MTLRVLTYNIRMLGAPSNIKNKARADEIKDRIRAMDPLPDVIIFQELFVNAARTILLEGRKRGWFGPREGGLLDAGYTATNRPNKPGRLRNGGVMILSRHGLVNSDTDVFEHATLAARRQAKGVVHARVRKDGQDYHVFGTHTQGGGCGDNVIEARRNQIREMGRYIRQQIGNSTDPVIVAGDLNVGGCADIALTDVPELIRETDRSEVTGPEVRHLPLPDGQATTLDGEALDHFFVSAPHHALEPSTVRRLDWTSGIATRSPFDGRTLDGHDRHFLSDHHPVLADLVFADSEERASGHLAGRVRRGSWSDERRFCAALIFTHESGDIEKRVMASEGHYAMTLPEGRYRVDVLTTDGETRVTGDGFVVVRSDAENTTYNILLDES
;
A
#
# COMPACT_ATOMS: atom_id res chain seq x y z
N MET A 1 -5.69 11.34 8.89
CA MET A 1 -4.42 10.57 9.00
C MET A 1 -3.46 10.84 7.83
N THR A 2 -2.14 10.80 8.01
CA THR A 2 -1.17 11.04 6.90
C THR A 2 0.00 10.04 6.89
N LEU A 3 0.53 9.73 5.71
CA LEU A 3 1.74 8.92 5.54
C LEU A 3 2.62 9.47 4.41
N ARG A 4 3.86 9.85 4.72
CA ARG A 4 4.85 10.29 3.73
C ARG A 4 5.73 9.11 3.28
N VAL A 5 5.67 8.75 2.01
CA VAL A 5 6.38 7.58 1.47
C VAL A 5 7.31 8.00 0.33
N LEU A 6 8.60 7.66 0.44
CA LEU A 6 9.60 7.85 -0.60
C LEU A 6 9.87 6.50 -1.28
N THR A 7 9.84 6.42 -2.60
CA THR A 7 10.39 5.29 -3.36
C THR A 7 11.58 5.74 -4.19
N TYR A 8 12.63 4.94 -4.25
CA TYR A 8 13.84 5.30 -4.98
C TYR A 8 14.64 4.08 -5.47
N ASN A 9 14.70 3.90 -6.79
CA ASN A 9 15.68 3.01 -7.42
C ASN A 9 17.06 3.67 -7.36
N ILE A 10 17.94 3.12 -6.52
CA ILE A 10 19.26 3.69 -6.22
C ILE A 10 20.40 3.04 -7.00
N ARG A 11 20.07 2.07 -7.87
CA ARG A 11 20.99 1.40 -8.79
C ARG A 11 22.33 1.01 -8.17
N MET A 12 22.28 0.27 -7.07
CA MET A 12 23.47 -0.19 -6.37
C MET A 12 23.83 -1.61 -6.82
N LEU A 13 24.18 -1.69 -8.10
CA LEU A 13 24.59 -2.91 -8.77
C LEU A 13 25.97 -3.40 -8.27
N GLY A 14 26.18 -4.72 -8.35
CA GLY A 14 27.47 -5.32 -8.02
C GLY A 14 28.49 -5.14 -9.14
N ALA A 15 29.68 -5.72 -8.98
CA ALA A 15 30.66 -5.78 -10.08
C ALA A 15 30.05 -6.44 -11.33
N PRO A 16 30.39 -5.96 -12.55
CA PRO A 16 31.34 -4.89 -12.85
C PRO A 16 30.75 -3.47 -12.73
N SER A 17 29.44 -3.32 -12.56
CA SER A 17 28.72 -2.04 -12.53
C SER A 17 28.75 -1.29 -11.19
N ASN A 18 29.77 -1.55 -10.35
CA ASN A 18 29.89 -0.87 -9.06
C ASN A 18 30.38 0.57 -9.27
N ILE A 19 29.46 1.53 -9.18
CA ILE A 19 29.73 2.94 -9.41
C ILE A 19 29.71 3.65 -8.06
N LYS A 20 30.85 3.65 -7.36
CA LYS A 20 31.03 4.30 -6.04
C LYS A 20 29.84 4.08 -5.07
N ASN A 21 29.26 2.88 -5.04
CA ASN A 21 27.97 2.64 -4.35
C ASN A 21 27.98 3.08 -2.88
N LYS A 22 29.11 2.95 -2.17
CA LYS A 22 29.25 3.41 -0.78
C LYS A 22 29.09 4.93 -0.66
N ALA A 23 29.82 5.70 -1.47
CA ALA A 23 29.76 7.16 -1.43
C ALA A 23 28.38 7.67 -1.84
N ARG A 24 27.76 7.06 -2.87
CA ARG A 24 26.37 7.40 -3.24
C ARG A 24 25.38 7.04 -2.13
N ALA A 25 25.54 5.91 -1.45
CA ALA A 25 24.70 5.55 -0.31
C ALA A 25 24.83 6.54 0.85
N ASP A 26 26.05 7.02 1.13
CA ASP A 26 26.30 8.05 2.13
C ASP A 26 25.64 9.38 1.74
N GLU A 27 25.75 9.83 0.48
CA GLU A 27 25.10 11.06 0.04
C GLU A 27 23.57 10.92 0.03
N ILE A 28 23.01 9.80 -0.45
CA ILE A 28 21.56 9.52 -0.38
C ILE A 28 21.06 9.58 1.07
N LYS A 29 21.83 9.00 2.00
CA LYS A 29 21.56 9.05 3.44
C LYS A 29 21.50 10.50 3.95
N ASP A 30 22.41 11.35 3.50
CA ASP A 30 22.45 12.76 3.89
C ASP A 30 21.34 13.60 3.22
N ARG A 31 20.99 13.30 1.96
CA ARG A 31 19.83 13.92 1.26
C ARG A 31 18.53 13.63 1.98
N ILE A 32 18.32 12.38 2.41
CA ILE A 32 17.14 11.99 3.19
C ILE A 32 17.11 12.74 4.52
N ARG A 33 18.22 12.80 5.25
CA ARG A 33 18.32 13.53 6.53
C ARG A 33 18.02 15.02 6.43
N ALA A 34 18.31 15.62 5.28
CA ALA A 34 18.05 17.04 5.03
C ALA A 34 16.59 17.33 4.64
N MET A 35 15.75 16.31 4.45
CA MET A 35 14.33 16.51 4.15
C MET A 35 13.58 16.99 5.39
N ASP A 36 12.70 17.98 5.21
CA ASP A 36 11.76 18.43 6.24
C ASP A 36 10.35 18.61 5.66
N PRO A 37 9.34 17.88 6.15
CA PRO A 37 9.46 16.74 7.05
C PRO A 37 10.13 15.52 6.40
N LEU A 38 10.73 14.67 7.23
CA LEU A 38 11.31 13.40 6.80
C LEU A 38 10.23 12.41 6.33
N PRO A 39 10.54 11.49 5.40
CA PRO A 39 9.63 10.40 5.04
C PRO A 39 9.35 9.45 6.21
N ASP A 40 8.10 9.03 6.35
CA ASP A 40 7.68 8.00 7.30
C ASP A 40 8.16 6.61 6.86
N VAL A 41 8.13 6.36 5.55
CA VAL A 41 8.55 5.10 4.95
C VAL A 41 9.39 5.39 3.70
N ILE A 42 10.44 4.60 3.51
CA ILE A 42 11.33 4.66 2.35
C ILE A 42 11.48 3.28 1.75
N ILE A 43 11.27 3.19 0.44
CA ILE A 43 11.33 1.97 -0.34
C ILE A 43 12.50 2.11 -1.32
N PHE A 44 13.53 1.31 -1.14
CA PHE A 44 14.67 1.27 -2.05
C PHE A 44 14.55 0.12 -3.03
N GLN A 45 14.90 0.36 -4.29
CA GLN A 45 15.09 -0.67 -5.32
C GLN A 45 16.57 -0.72 -5.75
N GLU A 46 16.98 -1.86 -6.32
CA GLU A 46 18.36 -2.14 -6.73
C GLU A 46 19.43 -2.01 -5.63
N LEU A 47 19.06 -2.16 -4.36
CA LEU A 47 19.98 -2.21 -3.23
C LEU A 47 20.62 -3.60 -3.09
N PHE A 48 21.36 -4.02 -4.13
CA PHE A 48 21.93 -5.37 -4.16
C PHE A 48 23.22 -5.52 -3.36
N VAL A 49 23.96 -4.42 -3.12
CA VAL A 49 25.28 -4.45 -2.48
C VAL A 49 25.15 -4.27 -0.96
N ASN A 50 25.59 -5.28 -0.21
CA ASN A 50 25.49 -5.31 1.26
C ASN A 50 26.16 -4.11 1.94
N ALA A 51 27.33 -3.66 1.46
CA ALA A 51 28.01 -2.54 2.11
C ALA A 51 27.22 -1.23 2.02
N ALA A 52 26.52 -1.00 0.92
CA ALA A 52 25.64 0.15 0.79
C ALA A 52 24.37 0.01 1.62
N ARG A 53 23.83 -1.22 1.70
CA ARG A 53 22.72 -1.55 2.62
C ARG A 53 23.10 -1.24 4.07
N THR A 54 24.30 -1.61 4.50
CA THR A 54 24.82 -1.30 5.85
C THR A 54 24.83 0.21 6.11
N ILE A 55 25.34 1.02 5.18
CA ILE A 55 25.36 2.49 5.30
C ILE A 55 23.95 3.08 5.47
N LEU A 56 22.99 2.64 4.65
CA LEU A 56 21.61 3.12 4.74
C LEU A 56 20.95 2.69 6.06
N LEU A 57 21.22 1.47 6.53
CA LEU A 57 20.72 0.96 7.81
C LEU A 57 21.39 1.60 9.03
N GLU A 58 22.64 2.06 8.93
CA GLU A 58 23.28 2.85 10.00
C GLU A 58 22.54 4.16 10.26
N GLY A 59 21.91 4.72 9.21
CA GLY A 59 21.00 5.85 9.32
C GLY A 59 19.93 5.68 10.40
N ARG A 60 19.39 4.46 10.52
CA ARG A 60 18.40 4.07 11.53
C ARG A 60 18.90 4.23 12.97
N LYS A 61 20.19 3.97 13.23
CA LYS A 61 20.73 3.79 14.59
C LYS A 61 21.11 5.10 15.27
N ARG A 62 21.41 6.16 14.50
CA ARG A 62 21.70 7.50 15.00
C ARG A 62 21.27 8.55 13.97
N GLY A 63 20.22 9.32 14.31
CA GLY A 63 20.00 10.63 13.70
C GLY A 63 19.36 10.70 12.32
N TRP A 64 18.73 9.64 11.78
CA TRP A 64 17.75 9.86 10.69
C TRP A 64 16.46 10.48 11.21
N PHE A 65 16.06 10.17 12.44
CA PHE A 65 14.71 10.44 12.93
C PHE A 65 14.67 11.19 14.27
N GLY A 66 15.81 11.74 14.69
CA GLY A 66 15.97 12.45 15.97
C GLY A 66 15.92 11.53 17.21
N PRO A 67 16.33 12.01 18.39
CA PRO A 67 16.03 11.35 19.65
C PRO A 67 14.54 11.55 20.01
N ARG A 68 13.87 10.51 20.51
CA ARG A 68 12.63 10.64 21.30
C ARG A 68 12.96 10.40 22.78
N GLU A 69 12.28 11.10 23.67
CA GLU A 69 12.19 10.71 25.08
C GLU A 69 11.58 9.30 25.16
N GLY A 70 12.26 8.33 25.80
CA GLY A 70 11.74 6.97 25.99
C GLY A 70 12.63 5.81 25.51
N GLY A 71 13.71 6.07 24.77
CA GLY A 71 14.88 5.17 24.72
C GLY A 71 14.81 3.86 23.93
N LEU A 72 13.78 3.58 23.11
CA LEU A 72 13.74 2.40 22.25
C LEU A 72 13.56 2.77 20.76
N LEU A 73 14.39 2.17 19.91
CA LEU A 73 14.49 2.41 18.47
C LEU A 73 13.32 1.76 17.72
N ASP A 74 12.19 2.45 17.59
CA ASP A 74 11.03 1.92 16.85
C ASP A 74 11.20 1.93 15.34
N ALA A 75 12.17 2.66 14.76
CA ALA A 75 12.42 2.55 13.32
C ALA A 75 12.64 1.07 12.95
N GLY A 76 12.00 0.56 11.91
CA GLY A 76 12.12 -0.85 11.51
C GLY A 76 12.44 -0.99 10.03
N TYR A 77 12.92 -2.17 9.62
CA TYR A 77 13.19 -2.44 8.21
C TYR A 77 12.87 -3.88 7.87
N THR A 78 12.53 -4.11 6.61
CA THR A 78 12.41 -5.43 6.00
C THR A 78 12.99 -5.36 4.59
N ALA A 79 13.56 -6.47 4.11
CA ALA A 79 14.22 -6.49 2.83
C ALA A 79 14.22 -7.89 2.24
N THR A 80 14.22 -7.96 0.91
CA THR A 80 14.55 -9.21 0.23
C THR A 80 15.96 -9.65 0.65
N ASN A 81 16.06 -10.93 1.01
CA ASN A 81 17.32 -11.61 1.25
C ASN A 81 17.61 -12.56 0.09
N ARG A 82 18.84 -13.09 0.03
CA ARG A 82 19.12 -14.19 -0.90
C ARG A 82 18.29 -15.40 -0.44
N PRO A 83 17.34 -15.91 -1.23
CA PRO A 83 16.54 -17.05 -0.83
C PRO A 83 17.38 -18.32 -0.90
N ASN A 84 17.05 -19.30 -0.05
CA ASN A 84 17.60 -20.65 -0.16
C ASN A 84 16.88 -21.45 -1.27
N LYS A 85 16.90 -20.92 -2.51
CA LYS A 85 16.22 -21.50 -3.68
C LYS A 85 17.24 -21.74 -4.79
N PRO A 86 17.33 -22.96 -5.36
CA PRO A 86 18.22 -23.25 -6.49
C PRO A 86 18.03 -22.25 -7.63
N GLY A 87 19.13 -21.77 -8.20
CA GLY A 87 19.13 -20.79 -9.29
C GLY A 87 18.99 -19.32 -8.86
N ARG A 88 18.59 -19.01 -7.62
CA ARG A 88 18.58 -17.63 -7.08
C ARG A 88 19.91 -17.34 -6.36
N LEU A 89 20.75 -16.51 -6.97
CA LEU A 89 22.12 -16.26 -6.51
C LEU A 89 22.28 -14.96 -5.72
N ARG A 90 21.31 -14.03 -5.83
CA ARG A 90 21.35 -12.70 -5.23
C ARG A 90 20.00 -12.34 -4.58
N ASN A 91 20.02 -11.40 -3.65
CA ASN A 91 18.79 -10.77 -3.13
C ASN A 91 18.04 -10.04 -4.26
N GLY A 92 16.80 -9.63 -3.99
CA GLY A 92 15.94 -8.90 -4.94
C GLY A 92 16.22 -7.40 -5.04
N GLY A 93 17.09 -6.85 -4.20
CA GLY A 93 17.43 -5.42 -4.20
C GLY A 93 16.35 -4.51 -3.61
N VAL A 94 15.23 -5.05 -3.13
CA VAL A 94 14.15 -4.27 -2.51
C VAL A 94 14.30 -4.26 -0.99
N MET A 95 14.17 -3.08 -0.39
CA MET A 95 14.17 -2.85 1.07
C MET A 95 13.18 -1.75 1.44
N ILE A 96 12.35 -2.01 2.46
CA ILE A 96 11.54 -0.99 3.13
C ILE A 96 12.23 -0.61 4.43
N LEU A 97 12.39 0.69 4.66
CA LEU A 97 12.82 1.29 5.92
C LEU A 97 11.69 2.20 6.42
N SER A 98 11.30 2.05 7.68
CA SER A 98 10.29 2.90 8.31
C SER A 98 10.88 3.66 9.50
N ARG A 99 10.40 4.89 9.68
CA ARG A 99 10.54 5.69 10.90
C ARG A 99 9.89 5.06 12.11
N HIS A 100 8.85 4.29 11.86
CA HIS A 100 7.95 3.75 12.87
C HIS A 100 8.17 2.24 13.02
N GLY A 101 7.65 1.71 14.11
CA GLY A 101 7.64 0.28 14.40
C GLY A 101 6.98 -0.50 13.28
N LEU A 102 7.61 -1.60 12.86
CA LEU A 102 6.94 -2.60 12.03
C LEU A 102 6.14 -3.53 12.95
N VAL A 103 4.83 -3.54 12.78
CA VAL A 103 3.92 -4.47 13.45
C VAL A 103 4.09 -5.88 12.90
N ASN A 104 4.27 -5.97 11.58
CA ASN A 104 4.55 -7.20 10.86
C ASN A 104 5.37 -6.87 9.59
N SER A 105 6.09 -7.84 9.07
CA SER A 105 6.75 -7.73 7.77
C SER A 105 7.01 -9.10 7.18
N ASP A 106 6.90 -9.21 5.86
CA ASP A 106 7.17 -10.45 5.13
C ASP A 106 7.69 -10.12 3.72
N THR A 107 8.23 -11.12 3.01
CA THR A 107 8.67 -10.96 1.62
C THR A 107 8.27 -12.16 0.78
N ASP A 108 7.88 -11.91 -0.47
CA ASP A 108 7.67 -12.95 -1.47
C ASP A 108 8.57 -12.76 -2.69
N VAL A 109 8.99 -13.87 -3.32
CA VAL A 109 9.90 -13.86 -4.47
C VAL A 109 9.14 -14.34 -5.69
N PHE A 110 9.13 -13.50 -6.73
CA PHE A 110 8.45 -13.84 -7.97
C PHE A 110 8.96 -15.15 -8.58
N GLU A 111 8.04 -15.94 -9.08
CA GLU A 111 8.30 -17.16 -9.84
C GLU A 111 8.66 -16.81 -11.28
N HIS A 112 7.89 -15.91 -11.90
CA HIS A 112 8.09 -15.50 -13.28
C HIS A 112 9.21 -14.46 -13.39
N ALA A 113 10.14 -14.69 -14.31
CA ALA A 113 11.24 -13.81 -14.64
C ALA A 113 11.88 -14.24 -15.96
N THR A 114 12.51 -13.31 -16.67
CA THR A 114 13.37 -13.63 -17.81
C THR A 114 14.59 -14.42 -17.38
N LEU A 115 15.22 -15.16 -18.31
CA LEU A 115 16.45 -15.92 -18.04
C LEU A 115 17.57 -15.09 -17.41
N ALA A 116 17.72 -13.83 -17.83
CA ALA A 116 18.73 -12.91 -17.29
C ALA A 116 18.40 -12.49 -15.84
N ALA A 117 17.13 -12.21 -15.55
CA ALA A 117 16.68 -11.83 -14.21
C ALA A 117 16.52 -13.02 -13.25
N ARG A 118 16.49 -14.26 -13.76
CA ARG A 118 16.26 -15.47 -12.95
C ARG A 118 17.28 -15.68 -11.83
N ARG A 119 18.46 -15.07 -11.89
CA ARG A 119 19.47 -15.17 -10.81
C ARG A 119 19.23 -14.22 -9.64
N GLN A 120 18.30 -13.28 -9.78
CA GLN A 120 17.92 -12.31 -8.75
C GLN A 120 16.60 -12.72 -8.13
N ALA A 121 16.49 -12.63 -6.80
CA ALA A 121 15.26 -12.90 -6.08
C ALA A 121 14.34 -11.67 -6.06
N LYS A 122 14.04 -11.12 -7.25
CA LYS A 122 13.06 -10.03 -7.41
C LYS A 122 11.70 -10.49 -6.87
N GLY A 123 10.96 -9.57 -6.29
CA GLY A 123 9.79 -9.90 -5.50
C GLY A 123 9.19 -8.67 -4.82
N VAL A 124 8.31 -8.94 -3.86
CA VAL A 124 7.58 -7.94 -3.09
C VAL A 124 8.02 -7.99 -1.64
N VAL A 125 8.25 -6.82 -1.06
CA VAL A 125 8.51 -6.65 0.38
C VAL A 125 7.29 -6.02 1.00
N HIS A 126 6.77 -6.59 2.08
CA HIS A 126 5.63 -6.07 2.83
C HIS A 126 6.06 -5.59 4.21
N ALA A 127 5.58 -4.42 4.61
CA ALA A 127 5.71 -3.88 5.95
C ALA A 127 4.33 -3.37 6.42
N ARG A 128 3.85 -3.86 7.57
CA ARG A 128 2.75 -3.25 8.31
C ARG A 128 3.32 -2.23 9.28
N VAL A 129 3.13 -0.95 8.98
CA VAL A 129 3.70 0.19 9.71
C VAL A 129 2.61 0.80 10.58
N ARG A 130 2.88 1.02 11.87
CA ARG A 130 1.95 1.74 12.75
C ARG A 130 2.40 3.17 12.98
N LYS A 131 1.56 4.14 12.62
CA LYS A 131 1.80 5.57 12.86
C LYS A 131 0.55 6.18 13.50
N ASP A 132 0.73 6.84 14.64
CA ASP A 132 -0.33 7.56 15.36
C ASP A 132 -1.58 6.70 15.61
N GLY A 133 -1.40 5.41 15.89
CA GLY A 133 -2.48 4.45 16.14
C GLY A 133 -3.08 3.80 14.88
N GLN A 134 -2.78 4.31 13.68
CA GLN A 134 -3.22 3.73 12.41
C GLN A 134 -2.17 2.79 11.83
N ASP A 135 -2.63 1.64 11.31
CA ASP A 135 -1.80 0.71 10.56
C ASP A 135 -1.84 0.99 9.05
N TYR A 136 -0.70 0.82 8.40
CA TYR A 136 -0.55 0.98 6.96
C TYR A 136 0.14 -0.26 6.39
N HIS A 137 -0.44 -0.88 5.36
CA HIS A 137 0.21 -1.96 4.62
C HIS A 137 1.02 -1.35 3.46
N VAL A 138 2.35 -1.36 3.59
CA VAL A 138 3.25 -0.86 2.55
C VAL A 138 3.91 -2.03 1.82
N PHE A 139 3.76 -2.06 0.50
CA PHE A 139 4.35 -3.03 -0.41
C PHE A 139 5.36 -2.35 -1.32
N GLY A 140 6.62 -2.74 -1.17
CA GLY A 140 7.73 -2.31 -2.01
C GLY A 140 8.05 -3.36 -3.06
N THR A 141 8.26 -2.97 -4.31
CA THR A 141 8.59 -3.93 -5.38
C THR A 141 9.61 -3.36 -6.38
N HIS A 142 10.21 -4.26 -7.15
CA HIS A 142 10.95 -3.96 -8.38
C HIS A 142 10.71 -5.11 -9.36
N THR A 143 9.82 -4.90 -10.33
CA THR A 143 9.39 -5.93 -11.30
C THR A 143 10.44 -6.11 -12.41
N GLN A 144 10.11 -6.90 -13.42
CA GLN A 144 10.97 -7.23 -14.55
C GLN A 144 11.25 -5.98 -15.40
N GLY A 145 12.50 -5.52 -15.36
CA GLY A 145 13.04 -4.52 -16.30
C GLY A 145 13.70 -5.17 -17.52
N GLY A 146 14.39 -4.35 -18.33
CA GLY A 146 15.13 -4.83 -19.51
C GLY A 146 14.42 -4.63 -20.84
N GLY A 147 13.57 -3.60 -20.95
CA GLY A 147 12.98 -3.15 -22.22
C GLY A 147 11.61 -3.75 -22.56
N CYS A 148 11.31 -3.77 -23.86
CA CYS A 148 9.96 -3.99 -24.41
C CYS A 148 9.78 -5.34 -25.13
N GLY A 149 10.65 -6.32 -24.91
CA GLY A 149 10.48 -7.65 -25.53
C GLY A 149 9.27 -8.38 -24.95
N ASP A 150 8.55 -9.15 -25.78
CA ASP A 150 7.31 -9.84 -25.37
C ASP A 150 7.50 -10.69 -24.10
N ASN A 151 8.62 -11.42 -24.00
CA ASN A 151 8.96 -12.22 -22.83
C ASN A 151 9.23 -11.39 -21.56
N VAL A 152 9.67 -10.13 -21.71
CA VAL A 152 9.87 -9.16 -20.62
C VAL A 152 8.51 -8.66 -20.14
N ILE A 153 7.64 -8.26 -21.08
CA ILE A 153 6.29 -7.76 -20.82
C ILE A 153 5.44 -8.83 -20.15
N GLU A 154 5.47 -10.06 -20.65
CA GLU A 154 4.74 -11.21 -20.09
C GLU A 154 5.22 -11.51 -18.66
N ALA A 155 6.54 -11.55 -18.44
CA ALA A 155 7.09 -11.76 -17.10
C ALA A 155 6.64 -10.65 -16.14
N ARG A 156 6.66 -9.38 -16.57
CA ARG A 156 6.19 -8.25 -15.76
C ARG A 156 4.70 -8.35 -15.43
N ARG A 157 3.86 -8.72 -16.39
CA ARG A 157 2.42 -8.93 -16.18
C ARG A 157 2.16 -10.02 -15.15
N ASN A 158 2.84 -11.15 -15.27
CA ASN A 158 2.71 -12.26 -14.31
C ASN A 158 3.19 -11.87 -12.91
N GLN A 159 4.27 -11.10 -12.80
CA GLN A 159 4.74 -10.56 -11.52
C GLN A 159 3.73 -9.62 -10.86
N ILE A 160 3.02 -8.79 -11.64
CA ILE A 160 1.97 -7.91 -11.09
C ILE A 160 0.80 -8.76 -10.52
N ARG A 161 0.43 -9.86 -11.19
CA ARG A 161 -0.58 -10.80 -10.66
C ARG A 161 -0.11 -11.53 -9.41
N GLU A 162 1.13 -11.99 -9.40
CA GLU A 162 1.76 -12.60 -8.22
C GLU A 162 1.76 -11.62 -7.03
N MET A 163 2.13 -10.36 -7.28
CA MET A 163 2.05 -9.29 -6.30
C MET A 163 0.62 -9.08 -5.80
N GLY A 164 -0.38 -9.09 -6.69
CA GLY A 164 -1.80 -9.00 -6.30
C GLY A 164 -2.24 -10.13 -5.38
N ARG A 165 -1.84 -11.38 -5.68
CA ARG A 165 -2.08 -12.54 -4.80
C ARG A 165 -1.41 -12.37 -3.44
N TYR A 166 -0.15 -11.94 -3.43
CA TYR A 166 0.61 -11.73 -2.19
C TYR A 166 0.01 -10.60 -1.34
N ILE A 167 -0.41 -9.49 -1.94
CA ILE A 167 -1.11 -8.39 -1.25
C ILE A 167 -2.35 -8.94 -0.54
N ARG A 168 -3.21 -9.70 -1.24
CA ARG A 168 -4.40 -10.31 -0.63
C ARG A 168 -4.09 -11.22 0.54
N GLN A 169 -3.05 -12.04 0.43
CA GLN A 169 -2.62 -12.92 1.52
C GLN A 169 -2.19 -12.14 2.76
N GLN A 170 -1.47 -11.02 2.58
CA GLN A 170 -0.94 -10.22 3.69
C GLN A 170 -1.98 -9.29 4.32
N ILE A 171 -2.96 -8.80 3.55
CA ILE A 171 -4.02 -7.94 4.10
C ILE A 171 -5.17 -8.77 4.70
N GLY A 172 -5.48 -9.95 4.16
CA GLY A 172 -6.67 -10.71 4.56
C GLY A 172 -7.94 -9.87 4.47
N ASN A 173 -8.64 -9.72 5.60
CA ASN A 173 -9.83 -8.87 5.73
C ASN A 173 -9.52 -7.48 6.31
N SER A 174 -8.24 -7.09 6.34
CA SER A 174 -7.84 -5.77 6.84
C SER A 174 -8.46 -4.65 6.01
N THR A 175 -8.87 -3.61 6.71
CA THR A 175 -9.43 -2.39 6.15
C THR A 175 -8.45 -1.23 6.13
N ASP A 176 -7.25 -1.46 6.66
CA ASP A 176 -6.16 -0.51 6.71
C ASP A 176 -5.73 -0.05 5.31
N PRO A 177 -5.22 1.19 5.15
CA PRO A 177 -4.71 1.64 3.86
C PRO A 177 -3.59 0.74 3.31
N VAL A 178 -3.66 0.49 2.00
CA VAL A 178 -2.67 -0.29 1.25
C VAL A 178 -1.92 0.64 0.29
N ILE A 179 -0.60 0.65 0.39
CA ILE A 179 0.30 1.43 -0.46
C ILE A 179 1.19 0.44 -1.20
N VAL A 180 1.19 0.48 -2.53
CA VAL A 180 2.12 -0.26 -3.39
C VAL A 180 2.99 0.75 -4.11
N ALA A 181 4.30 0.66 -3.96
CA ALA A 181 5.22 1.58 -4.61
C ALA A 181 6.57 0.95 -4.98
N GLY A 182 7.16 1.48 -6.04
CA GLY A 182 8.45 1.00 -6.54
C GLY A 182 8.65 1.28 -8.01
N ASP A 183 9.77 0.76 -8.51
CA ASP A 183 10.06 0.68 -9.94
C ASP A 183 9.29 -0.52 -10.54
N LEU A 184 8.11 -0.23 -11.11
CA LEU A 184 7.29 -1.26 -11.74
C LEU A 184 7.70 -1.50 -13.19
N ASN A 185 8.64 -0.75 -13.76
CA ASN A 185 9.01 -0.83 -15.17
C ASN A 185 7.77 -0.79 -16.12
N VAL A 186 6.68 -0.12 -15.73
CA VAL A 186 5.45 0.00 -16.53
C VAL A 186 5.34 1.42 -17.08
N GLY A 187 4.83 1.60 -18.30
CA GLY A 187 4.56 2.93 -18.86
C GLY A 187 5.70 3.55 -19.69
N GLY A 188 6.85 2.87 -19.82
CA GLY A 188 7.92 3.24 -20.77
C GLY A 188 7.76 2.59 -22.15
N CYS A 189 7.28 1.35 -22.19
CA CYS A 189 6.98 0.62 -23.42
C CYS A 189 5.48 0.66 -23.74
N ALA A 190 5.07 0.23 -24.94
CA ALA A 190 3.68 -0.18 -25.20
C ALA A 190 3.37 -1.54 -24.52
N ASP A 191 3.64 -1.65 -23.21
CA ASP A 191 3.69 -2.89 -22.45
C ASP A 191 2.37 -3.23 -21.74
N ILE A 192 2.12 -2.55 -20.64
CA ILE A 192 0.99 -2.66 -19.73
C ILE A 192 0.57 -1.21 -19.53
N ALA A 193 -0.64 -0.84 -19.90
CA ALA A 193 -1.08 0.51 -19.60
C ALA A 193 -1.12 0.66 -18.06
N LEU A 194 -0.70 1.81 -17.54
CA LEU A 194 -0.77 2.07 -16.10
C LEU A 194 -2.20 1.92 -15.56
N THR A 195 -3.20 2.09 -16.43
CA THR A 195 -4.62 1.85 -16.16
C THR A 195 -4.97 0.38 -15.91
N ASP A 196 -4.18 -0.56 -16.41
CA ASP A 196 -4.44 -2.00 -16.32
C ASP A 196 -3.83 -2.60 -15.04
N VAL A 197 -2.85 -1.93 -14.44
CA VAL A 197 -2.14 -2.42 -13.24
C VAL A 197 -3.10 -2.67 -12.07
N PRO A 198 -4.07 -1.77 -11.75
CA PRO A 198 -5.09 -2.06 -10.74
C PRO A 198 -5.87 -3.34 -10.99
N GLU A 199 -6.27 -3.60 -12.24
CA GLU A 199 -7.03 -4.80 -12.59
C GLU A 199 -6.18 -6.06 -12.44
N LEU A 200 -4.93 -6.04 -12.89
CA LEU A 200 -3.99 -7.15 -12.72
C LEU A 200 -3.71 -7.45 -11.24
N ILE A 201 -3.65 -6.41 -10.40
CA ILE A 201 -3.52 -6.57 -8.94
C ILE A 201 -4.79 -7.23 -8.37
N ARG A 202 -5.97 -6.90 -8.89
CA ARG A 202 -7.26 -7.46 -8.45
C ARG A 202 -7.54 -8.86 -8.99
N GLU A 203 -6.92 -9.25 -10.10
CA GLU A 203 -7.16 -10.51 -10.80
C GLU A 203 -6.97 -11.73 -9.88
N THR A 204 -7.93 -12.66 -9.93
CA THR A 204 -8.01 -13.87 -9.12
C THR A 204 -8.25 -15.08 -10.04
N ASP A 205 -7.69 -16.25 -9.68
CA ASP A 205 -7.87 -17.49 -10.45
C ASP A 205 -9.30 -18.07 -10.32
N ARG A 206 -10.10 -17.54 -9.38
CA ARG A 206 -11.51 -17.86 -9.17
C ARG A 206 -12.25 -16.56 -9.47
N SER A 207 -13.23 -16.56 -10.37
CA SER A 207 -13.96 -15.41 -10.94
C SER A 207 -14.67 -14.45 -9.96
N GLU A 208 -14.22 -14.34 -8.72
CA GLU A 208 -14.66 -13.43 -7.67
C GLU A 208 -13.57 -12.38 -7.42
N VAL A 209 -13.91 -11.10 -7.58
CA VAL A 209 -13.00 -9.97 -7.32
C VAL A 209 -13.01 -9.65 -5.82
N THR A 210 -11.99 -10.10 -5.08
CA THR A 210 -11.89 -9.90 -3.62
C THR A 210 -10.63 -9.14 -3.18
N GLY A 211 -9.87 -8.57 -4.12
CA GLY A 211 -8.68 -7.77 -3.82
C GLY A 211 -8.98 -6.29 -3.53
N PRO A 212 -8.04 -5.56 -2.89
CA PRO A 212 -8.21 -4.14 -2.60
C PRO A 212 -8.28 -3.36 -3.91
N GLU A 213 -9.18 -2.39 -3.99
CA GLU A 213 -9.22 -1.45 -5.12
C GLU A 213 -8.07 -0.46 -5.00
N VAL A 214 -6.95 -0.75 -5.66
CA VAL A 214 -5.84 0.20 -5.74
C VAL A 214 -6.06 1.19 -6.87
N ARG A 215 -5.66 2.44 -6.67
CA ARG A 215 -5.73 3.53 -7.67
C ARG A 215 -4.33 4.08 -7.89
N HIS A 216 -3.98 4.35 -9.15
CA HIS A 216 -2.69 4.97 -9.50
C HIS A 216 -2.70 6.45 -9.07
N LEU A 217 -1.64 6.89 -8.39
CA LEU A 217 -1.39 8.29 -8.11
C LEU A 217 -0.34 8.83 -9.09
N PRO A 218 -0.75 9.56 -10.15
CA PRO A 218 0.16 9.98 -11.19
C PRO A 218 1.07 11.11 -10.71
N LEU A 219 2.26 11.19 -11.30
CA LEU A 219 3.10 12.38 -11.23
C LEU A 219 2.44 13.54 -11.99
N PRO A 220 2.60 14.79 -11.51
CA PRO A 220 2.19 15.98 -12.24
C PRO A 220 2.76 15.96 -13.66
N ASP A 221 1.92 16.26 -14.65
CA ASP A 221 2.27 16.34 -16.08
C ASP A 221 2.96 15.08 -16.65
N GLY A 222 2.83 13.92 -16.00
CA GLY A 222 3.47 12.67 -16.44
C GLY A 222 5.00 12.73 -16.42
N GLN A 223 5.58 13.49 -15.49
CA GLN A 223 7.05 13.62 -15.36
C GLN A 223 7.77 12.26 -15.37
N ALA A 224 8.84 12.21 -16.16
CA ALA A 224 9.74 11.06 -16.21
C ALA A 224 10.42 10.83 -14.86
N THR A 225 10.49 9.58 -14.43
CA THR A 225 11.21 9.17 -13.21
C THR A 225 12.60 8.62 -13.52
N THR A 226 12.98 8.47 -14.79
CA THR A 226 14.32 8.09 -15.23
C THR A 226 15.02 9.23 -15.98
N LEU A 227 16.36 9.21 -16.00
CA LEU A 227 17.17 10.15 -16.78
C LEU A 227 17.01 9.99 -18.30
N ASP A 228 16.46 8.87 -18.75
CA ASP A 228 16.21 8.60 -20.17
C ASP A 228 14.76 8.96 -20.60
N GLY A 229 13.98 9.58 -19.71
CA GLY A 229 12.67 10.15 -20.05
C GLY A 229 11.48 9.23 -19.85
N GLU A 230 11.64 8.13 -19.12
CA GLU A 230 10.56 7.18 -18.82
C GLU A 230 9.97 7.42 -17.42
N ALA A 231 8.67 7.17 -17.24
CA ALA A 231 8.02 7.18 -15.93
C ALA A 231 7.76 5.74 -15.51
N LEU A 232 8.65 5.18 -14.68
CA LEU A 232 8.66 3.76 -14.28
C LEU A 232 8.44 3.55 -12.76
N ASP A 233 8.55 4.62 -11.98
CA ASP A 233 8.42 4.60 -10.52
C ASP A 233 7.04 5.13 -10.11
N HIS A 234 6.21 4.27 -9.51
CA HIS A 234 4.79 4.56 -9.31
C HIS A 234 4.33 4.38 -7.87
N PHE A 235 3.20 5.03 -7.58
CA PHE A 235 2.41 4.81 -6.37
C PHE A 235 1.01 4.33 -6.74
N PHE A 236 0.58 3.24 -6.12
CA PHE A 236 -0.80 2.77 -6.13
C PHE A 236 -1.31 2.72 -4.69
N VAL A 237 -2.51 3.20 -4.47
CA VAL A 237 -3.10 3.29 -3.12
C VAL A 237 -4.50 2.69 -3.11
N SER A 238 -4.78 1.84 -2.14
CA SER A 238 -6.14 1.45 -1.77
C SER A 238 -6.48 2.00 -0.40
N ALA A 239 -7.67 2.59 -0.29
CA ALA A 239 -8.22 3.10 0.95
C ALA A 239 -9.68 2.63 1.04
N PRO A 240 -9.93 1.33 1.25
CA PRO A 240 -11.28 0.78 1.15
C PRO A 240 -12.24 1.33 2.21
N HIS A 241 -11.70 1.86 3.32
CA HIS A 241 -12.47 2.33 4.48
C HIS A 241 -12.08 3.73 4.97
N HIS A 242 -11.20 4.40 4.21
CA HIS A 242 -10.80 5.78 4.41
C HIS A 242 -11.01 6.53 3.08
N ALA A 243 -11.63 7.70 3.10
CA ALA A 243 -11.59 8.54 1.90
C ALA A 243 -10.14 8.94 1.63
N LEU A 244 -9.67 8.76 0.40
CA LEU A 244 -8.38 9.30 -0.01
C LEU A 244 -8.56 10.79 -0.27
N GLU A 245 -8.10 11.60 0.67
CA GLU A 245 -8.07 13.04 0.55
C GLU A 245 -6.98 13.47 -0.44
N PRO A 246 -6.99 14.74 -0.93
CA PRO A 246 -6.00 15.24 -1.87
C PRO A 246 -4.55 14.90 -1.45
N SER A 247 -4.02 13.87 -2.10
CA SER A 247 -2.68 13.34 -1.87
C SER A 247 -1.78 13.80 -3.01
N THR A 248 -0.52 14.08 -2.72
CA THR A 248 0.42 14.58 -3.75
C THR A 248 1.52 13.58 -4.00
N VAL A 249 1.93 13.48 -5.26
CA VAL A 249 3.13 12.74 -5.67
C VAL A 249 4.04 13.72 -6.40
N ARG A 250 5.33 13.70 -6.09
CA ARG A 250 6.33 14.53 -6.77
C ARG A 250 7.63 13.80 -6.98
N ARG A 251 8.29 14.13 -8.08
CA ARG A 251 9.67 13.74 -8.37
C ARG A 251 10.63 14.67 -7.66
N LEU A 252 11.76 14.14 -7.18
CA LEU A 252 12.86 14.91 -6.61
C LEU A 252 14.07 14.88 -7.55
N ASP A 253 14.72 16.02 -7.73
CA ASP A 253 15.93 16.14 -8.56
C ASP A 253 17.20 16.08 -7.70
N TRP A 254 17.45 14.92 -7.09
CA TRP A 254 18.63 14.72 -6.26
C TRP A 254 19.89 14.56 -7.11
N THR A 255 20.61 15.67 -7.21
CA THR A 255 21.94 15.72 -7.80
C THR A 255 23.02 15.35 -6.78
N SER A 256 24.18 14.99 -7.29
CA SER A 256 25.35 14.49 -6.58
C SER A 256 26.48 15.50 -6.69
N GLY A 257 27.17 15.79 -5.58
CA GLY A 257 28.46 16.48 -5.62
C GLY A 257 29.61 15.56 -6.02
N ILE A 258 29.37 14.24 -6.00
CA ILE A 258 30.35 13.24 -6.38
C ILE A 258 30.42 13.22 -7.90
N ALA A 259 31.49 13.80 -8.46
CA ALA A 259 31.90 13.51 -9.82
C ALA A 259 32.24 12.02 -9.91
N THR A 260 31.46 11.26 -10.66
CA THR A 260 31.71 9.86 -10.95
C THR A 260 32.15 9.74 -12.42
N ARG A 261 32.79 8.63 -12.79
CA ARG A 261 32.87 8.27 -14.22
C ARG A 261 31.64 7.41 -14.55
N SER A 262 30.47 7.82 -14.07
CA SER A 262 29.21 7.09 -14.25
C SER A 262 28.55 7.51 -15.56
N PRO A 263 27.75 6.65 -16.19
CA PRO A 263 26.87 7.02 -17.31
C PRO A 263 25.79 8.07 -16.97
N PHE A 264 25.68 8.51 -15.72
CA PHE A 264 24.71 9.54 -15.27
C PHE A 264 25.27 10.95 -15.23
N ASP A 265 26.54 11.08 -15.56
CA ASP A 265 27.30 12.30 -15.35
C ASP A 265 27.31 13.10 -16.64
N GLY A 266 27.12 14.42 -16.54
CA GLY A 266 27.02 15.29 -17.72
C GLY A 266 25.66 15.22 -18.42
N ARG A 267 24.62 14.74 -17.73
CA ARG A 267 23.24 14.87 -18.21
C ARG A 267 22.74 16.27 -17.91
N THR A 268 22.09 16.89 -18.88
CA THR A 268 21.64 18.27 -18.79
C THR A 268 20.28 18.36 -18.11
N LEU A 269 20.20 19.11 -17.02
CA LEU A 269 18.94 19.58 -16.42
C LEU A 269 18.95 21.10 -16.44
N ASP A 270 17.91 21.72 -16.98
CA ASP A 270 17.80 23.18 -17.16
C ASP A 270 18.98 23.82 -17.90
N GLY A 271 19.59 23.10 -18.86
CA GLY A 271 20.73 23.61 -19.63
C GLY A 271 22.10 23.46 -18.96
N HIS A 272 22.19 22.82 -17.78
CA HIS A 272 23.45 22.62 -17.06
C HIS A 272 23.77 21.14 -16.81
N ASP A 273 25.04 20.79 -16.91
CA ASP A 273 25.54 19.45 -16.56
C ASP A 273 25.35 19.18 -15.07
N ARG A 274 24.62 18.09 -14.78
CA ARG A 274 24.44 17.58 -13.43
C ARG A 274 25.00 16.17 -13.31
N HIS A 275 25.32 15.80 -12.09
CA HIS A 275 25.62 14.43 -11.69
C HIS A 275 24.44 13.95 -10.86
N PHE A 276 23.93 12.76 -11.10
CA PHE A 276 22.79 12.21 -10.37
C PHE A 276 23.22 11.04 -9.47
N LEU A 277 22.51 10.84 -8.37
CA LEU A 277 22.79 9.75 -7.43
C LEU A 277 22.35 8.37 -7.95
N SER A 278 21.51 8.32 -9.00
CA SER A 278 21.02 7.13 -9.69
C SER A 278 20.57 7.49 -11.13
N ASP A 279 20.25 6.48 -11.96
CA ASP A 279 19.52 6.65 -13.24
C ASP A 279 18.06 7.03 -13.03
N HIS A 280 17.54 6.84 -11.82
CA HIS A 280 16.19 7.22 -11.44
C HIS A 280 16.20 8.45 -10.56
N HIS A 281 15.07 9.15 -10.57
CA HIS A 281 14.72 10.19 -9.62
C HIS A 281 13.95 9.56 -8.45
N PRO A 282 14.21 9.98 -7.20
CA PRO A 282 13.34 9.64 -6.09
C PRO A 282 11.92 10.19 -6.33
N VAL A 283 10.91 9.41 -5.98
CA VAL A 283 9.50 9.81 -6.05
C VAL A 283 8.91 9.80 -4.64
N LEU A 284 8.32 10.91 -4.25
CA LEU A 284 7.80 11.16 -2.91
C LEU A 284 6.29 11.37 -2.96
N ALA A 285 5.56 10.60 -2.15
CA ALA A 285 4.13 10.75 -1.95
C ALA A 285 3.83 11.29 -0.54
N ASP A 286 3.00 12.32 -0.48
CA ASP A 286 2.33 12.79 0.73
C ASP A 286 0.88 12.29 0.68
N LEU A 287 0.61 11.19 1.39
CA LEU A 287 -0.69 10.53 1.39
C LEU A 287 -1.54 11.03 2.55
N VAL A 288 -2.79 11.38 2.25
CA VAL A 288 -3.77 11.85 3.22
C VAL A 288 -4.99 10.93 3.16
N PHE A 289 -5.33 10.36 4.30
CA PHE A 289 -6.48 9.49 4.48
C PHE A 289 -7.42 10.17 5.47
N ALA A 290 -8.70 10.31 5.12
CA ALA A 290 -9.71 10.79 6.05
C ALA A 290 -9.73 9.90 7.29
N ASP A 291 -9.95 10.50 8.45
CA ASP A 291 -10.11 9.73 9.67
C ASP A 291 -11.36 8.86 9.55
N SER A 292 -11.32 7.65 10.11
CA SER A 292 -12.45 6.71 10.06
C SER A 292 -13.75 7.27 10.67
N GLU A 293 -13.65 8.36 11.46
CA GLU A 293 -14.80 9.07 12.03
C GLU A 293 -15.54 9.97 11.01
N GLU A 294 -14.90 10.34 9.88
CA GLU A 294 -15.49 11.14 8.79
C GLU A 294 -15.83 10.30 7.55
N ARG A 295 -16.18 9.02 7.74
CA ARG A 295 -16.87 8.30 6.66
C ARG A 295 -18.16 9.06 6.34
N ALA A 296 -18.37 9.41 5.07
CA ALA A 296 -19.65 9.93 4.60
C ALA A 296 -20.77 9.06 5.17
N SER A 297 -21.87 9.66 5.63
CA SER A 297 -22.89 8.93 6.38
C SER A 297 -24.21 8.90 5.63
N GLY A 298 -24.84 7.73 5.55
CA GLY A 298 -26.17 7.55 5.00
C GLY A 298 -27.23 7.52 6.11
N HIS A 299 -28.43 8.04 5.81
CA HIS A 299 -29.58 7.85 6.68
C HIS A 299 -30.25 6.50 6.39
N LEU A 300 -30.40 5.69 7.43
CA LEU A 300 -31.03 4.39 7.38
C LEU A 300 -32.32 4.45 8.18
N ALA A 301 -33.44 4.17 7.52
CA ALA A 301 -34.73 4.02 8.18
C ALA A 301 -35.36 2.69 7.77
N GLY A 302 -36.27 2.17 8.58
CA GLY A 302 -36.82 0.85 8.30
C GLY A 302 -37.92 0.41 9.23
N ARG A 303 -38.50 -0.74 8.88
CA ARG A 303 -39.46 -1.43 9.73
C ARG A 303 -38.93 -2.82 10.09
N VAL A 304 -38.89 -3.11 11.38
CA VAL A 304 -38.73 -4.45 11.91
C VAL A 304 -40.09 -5.12 11.88
N ARG A 305 -40.21 -6.17 11.07
CA ARG A 305 -41.44 -6.95 10.97
C ARG A 305 -41.25 -8.30 11.65
N ARG A 306 -42.26 -8.68 12.43
CA ARG A 306 -42.40 -10.01 12.99
C ARG A 306 -42.61 -11.00 11.84
N GLY A 307 -41.69 -11.94 11.64
CA GLY A 307 -41.90 -13.09 10.75
C GLY A 307 -42.69 -14.18 11.47
N SER A 308 -42.23 -15.43 11.36
CA SER A 308 -42.85 -16.66 11.89
C SER A 308 -42.88 -16.79 13.42
N TRP A 309 -42.66 -15.71 14.17
CA TRP A 309 -42.50 -15.76 15.63
C TRP A 309 -43.82 -15.98 16.34
N SER A 310 -43.92 -17.06 17.13
CA SER A 310 -45.14 -17.47 17.80
C SER A 310 -45.41 -16.76 19.15
N ASP A 311 -44.39 -16.21 19.81
CA ASP A 311 -44.52 -15.63 21.16
C ASP A 311 -44.57 -14.08 21.16
N GLU A 312 -45.66 -13.51 21.71
CA GLU A 312 -45.90 -12.06 21.78
C GLU A 312 -44.99 -11.31 22.76
N ARG A 313 -44.34 -12.01 23.70
CA ARG A 313 -43.52 -11.35 24.75
C ARG A 313 -42.10 -10.97 24.31
N ARG A 314 -41.68 -11.43 23.13
CA ARG A 314 -40.28 -11.33 22.68
C ARG A 314 -40.14 -10.40 21.47
N PHE A 315 -40.58 -9.15 21.61
CA PHE A 315 -40.41 -8.17 20.54
C PHE A 315 -38.94 -7.68 20.49
N CYS A 316 -38.50 -7.14 19.34
CA CYS A 316 -37.16 -6.56 19.19
C CYS A 316 -36.99 -5.37 20.16
N ALA A 317 -36.00 -5.44 21.05
CA ALA A 317 -35.64 -4.33 21.93
C ALA A 317 -34.69 -3.36 21.20
N ALA A 318 -33.68 -3.88 20.50
CA ALA A 318 -32.74 -3.07 19.73
C ALA A 318 -32.20 -3.84 18.52
N LEU A 319 -31.74 -3.10 17.52
CA LEU A 319 -30.92 -3.62 16.43
C LEU A 319 -29.46 -3.20 16.68
N ILE A 320 -28.54 -4.13 16.44
CA ILE A 320 -27.10 -3.92 16.55
C ILE A 320 -26.52 -4.00 15.15
N PHE A 321 -26.02 -2.89 14.65
CA PHE A 321 -25.34 -2.78 13.36
C PHE A 321 -23.85 -2.85 13.61
N THR A 322 -23.24 -3.93 13.13
CA THR A 322 -21.79 -4.15 13.22
C THR A 322 -21.20 -4.01 11.84
N HIS A 323 -20.32 -3.03 11.64
CA HIS A 323 -19.63 -2.83 10.38
C HIS A 323 -18.76 -4.07 10.05
N GLU A 324 -18.61 -4.42 8.76
CA GLU A 324 -17.90 -5.63 8.30
C GLU A 324 -16.45 -5.72 8.81
N SER A 325 -15.81 -4.58 9.06
CA SER A 325 -14.47 -4.49 9.66
C SER A 325 -14.42 -4.71 11.18
N GLY A 326 -15.56 -4.67 11.87
CA GLY A 326 -15.67 -4.78 13.32
C GLY A 326 -15.27 -3.53 14.12
N ASP A 327 -14.94 -2.43 13.45
CA ASP A 327 -14.52 -1.16 14.10
C ASP A 327 -15.69 -0.33 14.65
N ILE A 328 -16.88 -0.49 14.09
CA ILE A 328 -18.08 0.28 14.41
C ILE A 328 -19.21 -0.68 14.80
N GLU A 329 -19.68 -0.53 16.04
CA GLU A 329 -20.94 -1.11 16.51
C GLU A 329 -21.89 0.03 16.88
N LYS A 330 -23.07 0.05 16.28
CA LYS A 330 -24.13 1.03 16.57
C LYS A 330 -25.40 0.31 16.94
N ARG A 331 -25.99 0.73 18.05
CA ARG A 331 -27.26 0.19 18.55
C ARG A 331 -28.37 1.21 18.35
N VAL A 332 -29.50 0.77 17.81
CA VAL A 332 -30.72 1.58 17.70
C VAL A 332 -31.87 0.86 18.37
N MET A 333 -32.69 1.62 19.09
CA MET A 333 -33.94 1.10 19.62
C MET A 333 -34.99 1.08 18.50
N ALA A 334 -35.69 -0.05 18.34
CA ALA A 334 -36.83 -0.12 17.45
C ALA A 334 -38.10 0.25 18.22
N SER A 335 -38.67 1.43 17.96
CA SER A 335 -39.92 1.87 18.61
C SER A 335 -41.10 1.54 17.70
N GLU A 336 -42.09 0.81 18.20
CA GLU A 336 -43.28 0.36 17.44
C GLU A 336 -42.93 -0.38 16.13
N GLY A 337 -41.77 -1.06 16.12
CA GLY A 337 -41.26 -1.75 14.94
C GLY A 337 -40.63 -0.84 13.90
N HIS A 338 -40.37 0.42 14.19
CA HIS A 338 -39.63 1.34 13.32
C HIS A 338 -38.26 1.68 13.90
N TYR A 339 -37.28 1.85 13.02
CA TYR A 339 -35.96 2.35 13.41
C TYR A 339 -35.50 3.41 12.41
N ALA A 340 -34.70 4.35 12.90
CA ALA A 340 -34.01 5.35 12.10
C ALA A 340 -32.66 5.65 12.75
N MET A 341 -31.60 5.72 11.96
CA MET A 341 -30.29 6.14 12.42
C MET A 341 -29.45 6.68 11.26
N THR A 342 -28.31 7.27 11.62
CA THR A 342 -27.25 7.61 10.67
C THR A 342 -26.08 6.67 10.89
N LEU A 343 -25.61 6.05 9.82
CA LEU A 343 -24.43 5.19 9.83
C LEU A 343 -23.41 5.69 8.82
N PRO A 344 -22.10 5.55 9.12
CA PRO A 344 -21.05 5.61 8.12
C PRO A 344 -21.37 4.71 6.91
N GLU A 345 -20.98 5.15 5.71
CA GLU A 345 -20.99 4.30 4.52
C GLU A 345 -20.25 2.99 4.77
N GLY A 346 -20.79 1.89 4.27
CA GLY A 346 -20.18 0.57 4.47
C GLY A 346 -21.18 -0.58 4.51
N ARG A 347 -20.66 -1.78 4.81
CA ARG A 347 -21.45 -3.01 4.91
C ARG A 347 -21.62 -3.38 6.38
N TYR A 348 -22.84 -3.64 6.80
CA TYR A 348 -23.18 -3.92 8.20
C TYR A 348 -23.88 -5.27 8.33
N ARG A 349 -23.39 -6.11 9.24
CA ARG A 349 -24.17 -7.21 9.78
C ARG A 349 -25.17 -6.63 10.78
N VAL A 350 -26.40 -7.14 10.73
CA VAL A 350 -27.44 -6.71 11.66
C VAL A 350 -27.78 -7.86 12.59
N ASP A 351 -27.67 -7.61 13.88
CA ASP A 351 -28.07 -8.52 14.94
C ASP A 351 -29.25 -7.88 15.70
N VAL A 352 -30.12 -8.70 16.27
CA VAL A 352 -31.30 -8.27 17.01
C VAL A 352 -31.12 -8.63 18.47
N LEU A 353 -31.25 -7.62 19.33
CA LEU A 353 -31.38 -7.79 20.76
C LEU A 353 -32.85 -7.89 21.13
N THR A 354 -33.26 -9.02 21.66
CA THR A 354 -34.64 -9.28 22.10
C THR A 354 -34.89 -8.70 23.50
N THR A 355 -36.16 -8.52 23.88
CA THR A 355 -36.57 -7.96 25.18
C THR A 355 -36.12 -8.78 26.40
N ASP A 356 -35.77 -10.06 26.22
CA ASP A 356 -35.21 -10.96 27.23
C ASP A 356 -33.66 -10.97 27.26
N GLY A 357 -33.00 -10.19 26.39
CA GLY A 357 -31.55 -9.99 26.40
C GLY A 357 -30.76 -10.96 25.52
N GLU A 358 -31.41 -11.80 24.71
CA GLU A 358 -30.71 -12.63 23.72
C GLU A 358 -30.34 -11.82 22.47
N THR A 359 -29.15 -12.07 21.92
CA THR A 359 -28.73 -11.52 20.63
C THR A 359 -28.89 -12.60 19.56
N ARG A 360 -29.63 -12.30 18.49
CA ARG A 360 -29.86 -13.22 17.36
C ARG A 360 -29.45 -12.58 16.04
N VAL A 361 -28.89 -13.39 15.14
CA VAL A 361 -28.39 -12.92 13.83
C VAL A 361 -29.55 -12.84 12.83
N THR A 362 -29.66 -11.75 12.07
CA THR A 362 -30.73 -11.61 11.06
C THR A 362 -30.33 -12.21 9.72
N GLY A 363 -30.29 -13.54 9.60
CA GLY A 363 -29.85 -14.23 8.37
C GLY A 363 -28.42 -13.88 7.94
N ASP A 364 -27.90 -14.55 6.91
CA ASP A 364 -26.49 -14.40 6.47
C ASP A 364 -26.21 -13.14 5.62
N GLY A 365 -27.04 -12.09 5.76
CA GLY A 365 -27.02 -10.89 4.91
C GLY A 365 -26.32 -9.68 5.53
N PHE A 366 -25.79 -8.79 4.67
CA PHE A 366 -25.26 -7.47 5.06
C PHE A 366 -26.16 -6.35 4.50
N VAL A 367 -26.34 -5.27 5.26
CA VAL A 367 -26.94 -4.00 4.81
C VAL A 367 -25.83 -3.09 4.29
N VAL A 368 -26.04 -2.50 3.10
CA VAL A 368 -25.10 -1.55 2.48
C VAL A 368 -25.60 -0.14 2.73
N VAL A 369 -24.79 0.70 3.38
CA VAL A 369 -25.08 2.12 3.62
C VAL A 369 -24.30 2.97 2.61
N ARG A 370 -25.01 3.91 1.96
CA ARG A 370 -24.47 4.90 1.02
C ARG A 370 -24.96 6.31 1.38
N SER A 371 -24.13 7.32 1.20
CA SER A 371 -24.41 8.73 1.52
C SER A 371 -25.18 9.47 0.41
N ASP A 372 -25.13 8.94 -0.82
CA ASP A 372 -25.85 9.47 -1.99
C ASP A 372 -27.29 8.95 -2.13
N ALA A 373 -27.65 7.94 -1.34
CA ALA A 373 -28.98 7.35 -1.38
C ALA A 373 -29.95 8.16 -0.50
N GLU A 374 -30.89 8.88 -1.13
CA GLU A 374 -32.03 9.49 -0.41
C GLU A 374 -32.74 8.42 0.43
N ASN A 375 -32.74 8.58 1.76
CA ASN A 375 -33.43 7.74 2.75
C ASN A 375 -33.63 6.27 2.33
N THR A 376 -32.58 5.46 2.44
CA THR A 376 -32.72 4.04 2.08
C THR A 376 -33.56 3.31 3.13
N THR A 377 -34.71 2.78 2.71
CA THR A 377 -35.62 2.04 3.58
C THR A 377 -35.28 0.55 3.57
N TYR A 378 -34.85 -0.01 4.70
CA TYR A 378 -34.61 -1.45 4.84
C TYR A 378 -35.64 -2.08 5.78
N ASN A 379 -36.33 -3.12 5.31
CA ASN A 379 -37.20 -3.91 6.17
C ASN A 379 -36.43 -5.11 6.70
N ILE A 380 -36.33 -5.23 8.02
CA ILE A 380 -35.68 -6.37 8.67
C ILE A 380 -36.77 -7.36 9.03
N LEU A 381 -36.63 -8.59 8.53
CA LEU A 381 -37.52 -9.72 8.83
C LEU A 381 -36.85 -10.61 9.87
N LEU A 382 -37.55 -10.87 10.96
CA LEU A 382 -37.11 -11.81 12.00
C LEU A 382 -37.72 -13.19 11.72
N ASP A 383 -36.91 -14.16 11.33
CA ASP A 383 -37.33 -15.56 11.17
C ASP A 383 -36.71 -16.45 12.26
N GLU A 384 -37.35 -17.58 12.56
CA GLU A 384 -36.78 -18.62 13.43
C GLU A 384 -35.92 -19.55 12.56
N SER A 385 -34.60 -19.30 12.48
CA SER A 385 -33.65 -20.30 11.99
C SER A 385 -33.14 -21.18 13.12
#